data_AF-A0A1Y3XPY6-F1
#
_entry.id   AF-A0A1Y3XPY6-F1
#
_cell.length_a   1.000
_cell.length_b   1.000
_cell.length_c   1.000
_cell.angle_alpha   90.00
_cell.angle_beta   90.00
_cell.angle_gamma   90.00
#
_symmetry.space_group_name_H-M   'P 1'
#
loop_
_entity.id
_entity.type
_entity.pdbx_description
1 polymer ?
#
loop_
_entity_poly.entity_id
_entity_poly.type
_entity_poly.pdbx_seq_one_letter_code
_entity_poly.pdbx_strand_id
1 'polypeptide(L)'
;MQPEKKEQKRFYLKWPWDLMVYALLVVLLRVFSIPVILLLVRWNKKQQPDGPAEGYCLQRARGQLILLVWAAAALLMAAAGAAYLTLSWKADKTGWDFMEYIKLAAAGLLAVGGVPAAGYLIYTGLRDAFCPEKSRLAQSIRDQLPYPEEAPPAKELFAMVDEDLRRNGRWFGRLAVGSEWILGDEVLYIPRIRGVFWRDEIRTRRSGNRVTTARILQLWFLDDRQQCQPTDLRSPKEMQAALDCLHQRVPAAVFAKYDSREYNDCIHADAQQWYFMEQEFERRKARLEQDELVKEGGFAE
;
A
#
# COMPACT_ATOMS: atom_id res chain seq x y z
N MET A 1 -38.52 1.64 27.62
CA MET A 1 -38.48 1.92 26.17
C MET A 1 -37.14 2.59 25.86
N GLN A 2 -36.17 1.82 25.32
CA GLN A 2 -34.95 2.44 24.82
C GLN A 2 -35.30 3.21 23.53
N PRO A 3 -34.81 4.46 23.34
CA PRO A 3 -35.07 5.18 22.11
C PRO A 3 -34.33 4.46 20.98
N GLU A 4 -35.09 3.96 20.00
CA GLU A 4 -34.51 3.50 18.73
C GLU A 4 -33.68 4.65 18.15
N LYS A 5 -32.36 4.45 18.09
CA LYS A 5 -31.46 5.33 17.35
C LYS A 5 -31.87 5.23 15.89
N LYS A 6 -32.65 6.22 15.42
CA LYS A 6 -32.85 6.46 14.00
C LYS A 6 -31.47 6.63 13.37
N GLU A 7 -30.99 5.61 12.68
CA GLU A 7 -29.85 5.73 11.78
C GLU A 7 -30.15 6.86 10.80
N GLN A 8 -29.55 8.03 11.02
CA GLN A 8 -29.55 9.07 10.00
C GLN A 8 -28.90 8.44 8.78
N LYS A 9 -29.66 8.28 7.69
CA LYS A 9 -29.16 7.87 6.39
C LYS A 9 -28.17 8.93 5.90
N ARG A 10 -26.92 8.81 6.33
CA ARG A 10 -25.82 9.68 5.90
C ARG A 10 -25.58 9.35 4.43
N PHE A 11 -25.85 10.32 3.56
CA PHE A 11 -25.72 10.16 2.13
C PHE A 11 -24.27 10.43 1.75
N TYR A 12 -23.59 9.38 1.28
CA TYR A 12 -22.22 9.44 0.79
C TYR A 12 -22.19 8.75 -0.58
N LEU A 13 -21.31 9.19 -1.46
CA LEU A 13 -21.14 8.50 -2.74
C LEU A 13 -20.42 7.18 -2.46
N LYS A 14 -21.15 6.09 -2.64
CA LYS A 14 -20.60 4.74 -2.64
C LYS A 14 -19.86 4.51 -3.96
N TRP A 15 -18.73 3.83 -3.92
CA TRP A 15 -18.13 3.31 -5.13
C TRP A 15 -19.10 2.33 -5.81
N PRO A 16 -19.16 2.26 -7.16
CA PRO A 16 -18.33 2.97 -8.13
C PRO A 16 -18.87 4.36 -8.55
N TRP A 17 -19.93 4.86 -7.91
CA TRP A 17 -20.60 6.09 -8.33
C TRP A 17 -19.78 7.35 -8.08
N ASP A 18 -18.89 7.35 -7.10
CA ASP A 18 -17.97 8.47 -6.84
C ASP A 18 -17.03 8.70 -8.04
N LEU A 19 -16.44 7.63 -8.59
CA LEU A 19 -15.61 7.68 -9.79
C LEU A 19 -16.38 8.13 -11.02
N MET A 20 -17.61 7.64 -11.22
CA MET A 20 -18.46 8.09 -12.32
C MET A 20 -18.74 9.59 -12.23
N VAL A 21 -19.04 10.10 -11.03
CA VAL A 21 -19.28 11.53 -10.80
C VAL A 21 -18.00 12.35 -10.97
N TYR A 22 -16.84 11.88 -10.49
CA TYR A 22 -15.56 12.55 -10.72
C TYR A 22 -15.17 12.55 -12.21
N ALA A 23 -15.34 11.45 -12.92
CA ALA A 23 -15.08 11.36 -14.35
C ALA A 23 -16.01 12.29 -15.13
N LEU A 24 -17.31 12.32 -14.80
CA LEU A 24 -18.28 13.25 -15.39
C LEU A 24 -17.89 14.71 -15.12
N LEU A 25 -17.48 15.05 -13.90
CA LEU A 25 -17.00 16.39 -13.56
C LEU A 25 -15.75 16.76 -14.35
N VAL A 26 -14.80 15.85 -14.54
CA VAL A 26 -13.60 16.08 -15.36
C VAL A 26 -13.96 16.30 -16.83
N VAL A 27 -14.90 15.52 -17.36
CA VAL A 27 -15.37 15.64 -18.75
C VAL A 27 -16.10 16.97 -18.97
N LEU A 28 -16.98 17.37 -18.03
CA LEU A 28 -17.80 18.58 -18.16
C LEU A 28 -17.05 19.87 -17.83
N LEU A 29 -16.27 19.89 -16.74
CA LEU A 29 -15.64 21.10 -16.20
C LEU A 29 -14.13 21.17 -16.45
N ARG A 30 -13.51 20.14 -17.04
CA ARG A 30 -12.06 20.06 -17.32
C ARG A 30 -11.23 20.43 -16.09
N VAL A 31 -10.30 21.37 -16.21
CA VAL A 31 -9.40 21.82 -15.13
C VAL A 31 -10.17 22.44 -13.95
N PHE A 32 -11.35 23.02 -14.20
CA PHE A 32 -12.19 23.61 -13.14
C PHE A 32 -12.87 22.56 -12.25
N SER A 33 -12.80 21.27 -12.61
CA SER A 33 -13.34 20.18 -11.78
C SER A 33 -12.49 19.91 -10.52
N ILE A 34 -11.19 20.23 -10.55
CA ILE A 34 -10.24 19.96 -9.45
C ILE A 34 -10.72 20.50 -8.09
N PRO A 35 -11.10 21.78 -7.93
CA PRO A 35 -11.58 22.30 -6.64
C PRO A 35 -12.89 21.64 -6.19
N VAL A 36 -13.78 21.30 -7.13
CA VAL A 36 -15.07 20.66 -6.83
C VAL A 36 -14.87 19.22 -6.34
N ILE A 37 -13.97 18.47 -6.99
CA ILE A 37 -13.60 17.10 -6.58
C ILE A 37 -12.97 17.12 -5.19
N LEU A 38 -12.06 18.06 -4.90
CA LEU A 38 -11.46 18.17 -3.56
C LEU A 38 -12.49 18.47 -2.47
N LEU A 39 -13.48 19.31 -2.76
CA LEU A 39 -14.60 19.59 -1.85
C LEU A 39 -15.46 18.34 -1.62
N LEU A 40 -15.81 17.62 -2.69
CA LEU A 40 -16.58 16.37 -2.60
C LEU A 40 -15.84 15.29 -1.81
N VAL A 41 -14.55 15.08 -2.07
CA VAL A 41 -13.72 14.13 -1.32
C VAL A 41 -13.65 14.52 0.15
N ARG A 42 -13.45 15.80 0.47
CA ARG A 42 -13.42 16.30 1.84
C ARG A 42 -14.77 16.11 2.53
N TRP A 43 -15.88 16.34 1.83
CA TRP A 43 -17.23 16.13 2.33
C TRP A 43 -17.52 14.65 2.56
N ASN A 44 -17.14 13.78 1.62
CA ASN A 44 -17.28 12.33 1.73
C ASN A 44 -16.50 11.78 2.93
N LYS A 45 -15.24 12.24 3.11
CA LYS A 45 -14.39 11.86 4.25
C LYS A 45 -14.97 12.32 5.59
N LYS A 46 -15.62 13.49 5.63
CA LYS A 46 -16.29 14.00 6.83
C LYS A 46 -17.54 13.18 7.21
N GLN A 47 -18.17 12.54 6.23
CA GLN A 47 -19.33 11.68 6.45
C GLN A 47 -18.95 10.25 6.89
N GLN A 48 -17.67 9.87 6.82
CA GLN A 48 -17.15 8.54 7.19
C GLN A 48 -16.24 8.60 8.44
N PRO A 49 -16.81 8.75 9.66
CA PRO A 49 -16.02 8.76 10.89
C PRO A 49 -15.51 7.37 11.31
N ASP A 50 -16.22 6.30 10.96
CA ASP A 50 -15.93 4.91 11.38
C ASP A 50 -15.05 4.12 10.40
N GLY A 51 -14.44 4.80 9.42
CA GLY A 51 -13.69 4.19 8.32
C GLY A 51 -14.44 4.13 6.98
N PRO A 52 -13.76 3.73 5.90
CA PRO A 52 -14.37 3.57 4.59
C PRO A 52 -15.41 2.44 4.65
N ALA A 53 -16.65 2.71 4.23
CA ALA A 53 -17.73 1.71 4.23
C ALA A 53 -17.47 0.50 3.29
N GLU A 54 -16.46 0.59 2.43
CA GLU A 54 -16.01 -0.47 1.53
C GLU A 54 -14.96 -1.39 2.16
N GLY A 55 -14.43 -1.06 3.35
CA GLY A 55 -13.31 -1.76 3.96
C GLY A 55 -11.96 -1.12 3.63
N TYR A 56 -11.03 -1.17 4.58
CA TYR A 56 -9.70 -0.56 4.45
C TYR A 56 -8.83 -1.33 3.45
N CYS A 57 -8.95 -2.66 3.41
CA CYS A 57 -8.25 -3.52 2.45
C CYS A 57 -8.66 -3.22 1.00
N LEU A 58 -9.96 -3.08 0.74
CA LEU A 58 -10.47 -2.75 -0.61
C LEU A 58 -10.05 -1.34 -1.04
N GLN A 59 -10.06 -0.36 -0.13
CA GLN A 59 -9.56 0.97 -0.42
C GLN A 59 -8.06 0.96 -0.76
N ARG A 60 -7.26 0.13 -0.08
CA ARG A 60 -5.82 -0.03 -0.36
C ARG A 60 -5.56 -0.66 -1.72
N ALA A 61 -6.23 -1.77 -2.02
CA ALA A 61 -6.13 -2.44 -3.32
C ALA A 61 -6.53 -1.50 -4.47
N ARG A 62 -7.57 -0.69 -4.26
CA ARG A 62 -8.04 0.33 -5.23
C ARG A 62 -7.21 1.61 -5.24
N GLY A 63 -6.26 1.81 -4.31
CA GLY A 63 -5.30 2.91 -4.37
C GLY A 63 -4.43 2.90 -5.64
N GLN A 64 -4.34 1.74 -6.29
CA GLN A 64 -3.73 1.57 -7.61
C GLN A 64 -4.51 2.23 -8.75
N LEU A 65 -5.71 2.76 -8.53
CA LEU A 65 -6.43 3.58 -9.51
C LEU A 65 -5.65 4.84 -9.92
N ILE A 66 -4.65 5.26 -9.14
CA ILE A 66 -3.71 6.31 -9.58
C ILE A 66 -2.94 5.90 -10.85
N LEU A 67 -2.80 4.60 -11.13
CA LEU A 67 -2.27 4.09 -12.40
C LEU A 67 -3.13 4.51 -13.60
N LEU A 68 -4.45 4.69 -13.42
CA LEU A 68 -5.31 5.24 -14.48
C LEU A 68 -4.97 6.70 -14.78
N VAL A 69 -4.55 7.48 -13.78
CA VAL A 69 -4.07 8.86 -13.98
C VAL A 69 -2.75 8.84 -14.77
N TRP A 70 -1.84 7.93 -14.43
CA TRP A 70 -0.61 7.73 -15.19
C TRP A 70 -0.87 7.20 -16.61
N ALA A 71 -1.88 6.36 -16.80
CA ALA A 71 -2.30 5.89 -18.11
C ALA A 71 -2.89 7.03 -18.96
N ALA A 72 -3.73 7.88 -18.37
CA ALA A 72 -4.27 9.06 -19.04
C ALA A 72 -3.13 10.04 -19.42
N ALA A 73 -2.17 10.25 -18.52
CA ALA A 73 -0.98 11.04 -18.83
C ALA A 73 -0.15 10.42 -19.97
N ALA A 74 0.03 9.09 -19.98
CA ALA A 74 0.73 8.38 -21.05
C ALA A 74 -0.01 8.51 -22.40
N LEU A 75 -1.34 8.44 -22.42
CA LEU A 75 -2.14 8.68 -23.62
C LEU A 75 -2.02 10.11 -24.12
N LEU A 76 -2.02 11.11 -23.23
CA LEU A 76 -1.82 12.51 -23.60
C LEU A 76 -0.42 12.73 -24.21
N MET A 77 0.61 12.11 -23.63
CA MET A 77 1.97 12.14 -24.17
C MET A 77 2.06 11.45 -25.53
N ALA A 78 1.39 10.32 -25.71
CA ALA A 78 1.32 9.62 -26.99
C ALA A 78 0.61 10.47 -28.06
N ALA A 79 -0.52 11.11 -27.70
CA ALA A 79 -1.27 11.99 -28.59
C ALA A 79 -0.45 13.23 -28.99
N ALA A 80 0.27 13.84 -28.05
CA ALA A 80 1.17 14.95 -28.31
C ALA A 80 2.34 14.53 -29.23
N GLY A 81 2.95 13.37 -28.98
CA GLY A 81 4.00 12.80 -29.83
C GLY A 81 3.51 12.51 -31.25
N ALA A 82 2.31 11.93 -31.38
CA ALA A 82 1.68 11.68 -32.68
C ALA A 82 1.35 12.99 -33.42
N ALA A 83 0.79 13.98 -32.73
CA ALA A 83 0.51 15.30 -33.31
C ALA A 83 1.81 15.97 -33.80
N TYR A 84 2.87 15.94 -32.99
CA TYR A 84 4.19 16.45 -33.38
C TYR A 84 4.73 15.74 -34.62
N LEU A 85 4.67 14.40 -34.67
CA LEU A 85 5.07 13.62 -35.85
C LEU A 85 4.29 14.03 -37.11
N THR A 86 2.97 14.21 -37.01
CA THR A 86 2.15 14.62 -38.17
C THR A 86 2.48 16.02 -38.68
N LEU A 87 2.80 16.95 -37.78
CA LEU A 87 3.24 18.31 -38.12
C LEU A 87 4.64 18.30 -38.74
N SER A 88 5.57 17.57 -38.13
CA SER A 88 6.95 17.41 -38.61
C SER A 88 7.05 16.66 -39.94
N TRP A 89 6.10 15.77 -40.24
CA TRP A 89 6.05 15.10 -41.54
C TRP A 89 5.78 16.11 -42.67
N LYS A 90 4.86 17.05 -42.42
CA LYS A 90 4.45 18.11 -43.36
C LYS A 90 5.40 19.30 -43.40
N ALA A 91 6.29 19.43 -42.41
CA ALA A 91 7.27 20.50 -42.35
C ALA A 91 8.40 20.29 -43.38
N ASP A 92 8.86 21.40 -43.96
CA ASP A 92 10.08 21.43 -44.75
C ASP A 92 11.29 21.11 -43.87
N LYS A 93 12.17 20.23 -44.36
CA LYS A 93 13.31 19.68 -43.61
C LYS A 93 14.64 20.32 -44.01
N THR A 94 14.58 21.31 -44.89
CA THR A 94 15.74 22.06 -45.37
C THR A 94 16.24 23.02 -44.27
N GLY A 95 17.17 22.55 -43.44
CA GLY A 95 17.80 23.33 -42.37
C GLY A 95 17.73 22.74 -40.96
N TRP A 96 17.27 21.50 -40.81
CA TRP A 96 17.15 20.87 -39.50
C TRP A 96 18.50 20.61 -38.84
N ASP A 97 18.62 21.02 -37.58
CA ASP A 97 19.76 20.70 -36.72
C ASP A 97 19.62 19.26 -36.16
N PHE A 98 20.73 18.65 -35.75
CA PHE A 98 20.76 17.28 -35.20
C PHE A 98 19.81 17.10 -34.00
N MET A 99 19.63 18.17 -33.21
CA MET A 99 18.69 18.23 -32.09
C MET A 99 17.23 18.01 -32.52
N GLU A 100 16.84 18.44 -33.72
CA GLU A 100 15.47 18.32 -34.23
C GLU A 100 15.14 16.89 -34.66
N TYR A 101 16.13 16.18 -35.21
CA TYR A 101 16.03 14.75 -35.47
C TYR A 101 15.90 13.93 -34.17
N ILE A 102 16.63 14.29 -33.12
CA ILE A 102 16.49 13.66 -31.80
C ILE A 102 15.05 13.85 -31.26
N LYS A 103 14.50 15.07 -31.35
CA LYS A 103 13.12 15.36 -30.92
C LYS A 103 12.11 14.54 -31.71
N LEU A 104 12.30 14.38 -33.02
CA LEU A 104 11.44 13.56 -33.87
C LEU A 104 11.47 12.08 -33.46
N ALA A 105 12.68 11.53 -33.25
CA ALA A 105 12.85 10.14 -32.81
C ALA A 105 12.20 9.91 -31.43
N ALA A 106 12.40 10.82 -30.48
CA ALA A 106 11.78 10.77 -29.16
C ALA A 106 10.24 10.84 -29.23
N ALA A 107 9.69 11.72 -30.09
CA ALA A 107 8.25 11.83 -30.30
C ALA A 107 7.65 10.55 -30.90
N GLY A 108 8.35 9.91 -31.83
CA GLY A 108 7.93 8.62 -32.38
C GLY A 108 7.96 7.50 -31.34
N LEU A 109 8.98 7.45 -30.49
CA LEU A 109 9.07 6.46 -29.42
C LEU A 109 7.96 6.65 -28.37
N LEU A 110 7.62 7.91 -28.04
CA LEU A 110 6.49 8.22 -27.16
C LEU A 110 5.14 7.86 -27.78
N ALA A 111 4.93 8.09 -29.08
CA ALA A 111 3.69 7.75 -29.76
C ALA A 111 3.47 6.23 -29.84
N VAL A 112 4.51 5.48 -30.21
CA VAL A 112 4.44 4.01 -30.36
C VAL A 112 4.43 3.32 -28.99
N GLY A 113 5.21 3.79 -28.02
CA GLY A 113 5.32 3.17 -26.69
C GLY A 113 4.22 3.61 -25.71
N GLY A 114 3.69 4.82 -25.83
CA GLY A 114 2.73 5.38 -24.88
C GLY A 114 1.36 4.69 -24.91
N VAL A 115 0.89 4.25 -26.09
CA VAL A 115 -0.39 3.53 -26.24
C VAL A 115 -0.37 2.14 -25.58
N PRO A 116 0.60 1.24 -25.84
CA PRO A 116 0.67 -0.05 -25.15
C PRO A 116 0.92 0.10 -23.65
N ALA A 117 1.75 1.07 -23.23
CA ALA A 117 1.96 1.37 -21.82
C ALA A 117 0.65 1.80 -21.13
N ALA A 118 -0.12 2.69 -21.76
CA ALA A 118 -1.42 3.09 -21.23
C ALA A 118 -2.42 1.93 -21.19
N GLY A 119 -2.46 1.09 -22.23
CA GLY A 119 -3.29 -0.11 -22.27
C GLY A 119 -2.97 -1.08 -21.12
N TYR A 120 -1.68 -1.29 -20.85
CA TYR A 120 -1.23 -2.12 -19.72
C TYR A 120 -1.65 -1.52 -18.37
N LEU A 121 -1.44 -0.21 -18.16
CA LEU A 121 -1.82 0.47 -16.92
C LEU A 121 -3.33 0.51 -16.68
N ILE A 122 -4.13 0.66 -17.76
CA ILE A 122 -5.59 0.59 -17.71
C ILE A 122 -6.03 -0.82 -17.35
N TYR A 123 -5.44 -1.83 -18.00
CA TYR A 123 -5.75 -3.22 -17.73
C TYR A 123 -5.44 -3.62 -16.28
N THR A 124 -4.26 -3.27 -15.76
CA THR A 124 -3.88 -3.58 -14.37
C THR A 124 -4.77 -2.83 -13.39
N GLY A 125 -4.96 -1.52 -13.56
CA GLY A 125 -5.81 -0.71 -12.68
C GLY A 125 -7.27 -1.17 -12.65
N LEU A 126 -7.86 -1.53 -13.79
CA LEU A 126 -9.23 -2.06 -13.86
C LEU A 126 -9.30 -3.48 -13.31
N ARG A 127 -8.35 -4.35 -13.64
CA ARG A 127 -8.28 -5.72 -13.10
C ARG A 127 -8.26 -5.69 -11.58
N ASP A 128 -7.42 -4.85 -10.98
CA ASP A 128 -7.27 -4.78 -9.53
C ASP A 128 -8.50 -4.13 -8.85
N ALA A 129 -9.24 -3.28 -9.56
CA ALA A 129 -10.48 -2.67 -9.05
C ALA A 129 -11.71 -3.59 -9.13
N PHE A 130 -11.84 -4.37 -10.22
CA PHE A 130 -13.00 -5.23 -10.49
C PHE A 130 -12.82 -6.68 -10.03
N CYS A 131 -11.58 -7.19 -10.01
CA CYS A 131 -11.25 -8.55 -9.55
C CYS A 131 -10.28 -8.48 -8.35
N PRO A 132 -10.78 -8.10 -7.15
CA PRO A 132 -9.95 -8.01 -5.94
C PRO A 132 -9.24 -9.33 -5.60
N GLU A 133 -9.78 -10.47 -6.04
CA GLU A 133 -9.20 -11.81 -5.85
C GLU A 133 -7.83 -12.00 -6.51
N LYS A 134 -7.51 -11.19 -7.54
CA LYS A 134 -6.22 -11.24 -8.23
C LYS A 134 -5.27 -10.13 -7.79
N SER A 135 -5.67 -9.31 -6.82
CA SER A 135 -4.84 -8.24 -6.29
C SER A 135 -3.72 -8.82 -5.41
N ARG A 136 -2.54 -8.18 -5.43
CA ARG A 136 -1.41 -8.57 -4.58
C ARG A 136 -1.77 -8.65 -3.10
N LEU A 137 -2.68 -7.78 -2.64
CA LEU A 137 -3.15 -7.74 -1.25
C LEU A 137 -3.93 -9.01 -0.87
N ALA A 138 -4.89 -9.43 -1.71
CA ALA A 138 -5.66 -10.65 -1.46
C ALA A 138 -4.76 -11.90 -1.51
N GLN A 139 -3.80 -11.92 -2.43
CA GLN A 139 -2.87 -13.03 -2.57
C GLN A 139 -1.94 -13.15 -1.36
N SER A 140 -1.41 -12.03 -0.85
CA SER A 140 -0.59 -12.02 0.37
C SER A 140 -1.34 -12.57 1.59
N ILE A 141 -2.65 -12.27 1.75
CA ILE A 141 -3.47 -12.85 2.82
C ILE A 141 -3.67 -14.35 2.63
N ARG A 142 -4.00 -14.79 1.41
CA ARG A 142 -4.24 -16.21 1.09
C ARG A 142 -3.00 -17.05 1.35
N ASP A 143 -1.84 -16.55 0.93
CA ASP A 143 -0.58 -17.25 1.10
C ASP A 143 -0.25 -17.43 2.59
N GLN A 144 -0.67 -16.53 3.47
CA GLN A 144 -0.45 -16.60 4.91
C GLN A 144 -1.47 -17.48 5.65
N LEU A 145 -2.50 -18.01 4.99
CA LEU A 145 -3.44 -18.92 5.63
C LEU A 145 -2.90 -20.36 5.70
N PRO A 146 -3.27 -21.14 6.73
CA PRO A 146 -2.87 -22.55 6.85
C PRO A 146 -3.29 -23.41 5.65
N TYR A 147 -4.44 -23.10 5.04
CA TYR A 147 -5.00 -23.82 3.88
C TYR A 147 -5.28 -22.83 2.74
N PRO A 148 -4.31 -22.59 1.84
CA PRO A 148 -4.46 -21.62 0.75
C PRO A 148 -5.49 -22.05 -0.30
N GLU A 149 -5.67 -23.37 -0.51
CA GLU A 149 -6.59 -23.93 -1.52
C GLU A 149 -8.07 -23.91 -1.07
N GLU A 150 -8.33 -23.88 0.23
CA GLU A 150 -9.68 -23.75 0.82
C GLU A 150 -9.96 -22.29 1.26
N ALA A 151 -9.09 -21.35 0.90
CA ALA A 151 -9.21 -19.98 1.36
C ALA A 151 -10.51 -19.33 0.85
N PRO A 152 -11.26 -18.63 1.72
CA PRO A 152 -12.50 -17.98 1.33
C PRO A 152 -12.28 -16.90 0.24
N PRO A 153 -13.35 -16.50 -0.46
CA PRO A 153 -13.27 -15.46 -1.49
C PRO A 153 -12.66 -14.18 -0.92
N ALA A 154 -11.94 -13.41 -1.75
CA ALA A 154 -11.15 -12.27 -1.26
C ALA A 154 -11.97 -11.21 -0.49
N LYS A 155 -13.27 -11.11 -0.78
CA LYS A 155 -14.18 -10.23 -0.05
C LYS A 155 -14.32 -10.61 1.42
N GLU A 156 -14.37 -11.91 1.73
CA GLU A 156 -14.49 -12.40 3.11
C GLU A 156 -13.14 -12.29 3.85
N LEU A 157 -12.03 -12.54 3.16
CA LEU A 157 -10.69 -12.30 3.70
C LEU A 157 -10.50 -10.83 4.10
N PHE A 158 -10.89 -9.91 3.22
CA PHE A 158 -10.84 -8.48 3.52
C PHE A 158 -11.79 -8.11 4.66
N ALA A 159 -13.01 -8.67 4.70
CA ALA A 159 -13.95 -8.40 5.78
C ALA A 159 -13.42 -8.84 7.15
N MET A 160 -12.70 -9.97 7.22
CA MET A 160 -12.07 -10.44 8.46
C MET A 160 -10.99 -9.47 8.96
N VAL A 161 -10.09 -9.04 8.07
CA VAL A 161 -9.02 -8.08 8.40
C VAL A 161 -9.63 -6.72 8.76
N ASP A 162 -10.61 -6.26 7.99
CA ASP A 162 -11.27 -4.98 8.20
C ASP A 162 -12.03 -4.96 9.53
N GLU A 163 -12.65 -6.07 9.94
CA GLU A 163 -13.35 -6.16 11.23
C GLU A 163 -12.37 -6.13 12.42
N ASP A 164 -11.21 -6.80 12.32
CA ASP A 164 -10.15 -6.72 13.33
C ASP A 164 -9.62 -5.27 13.46
N LEU A 165 -9.30 -4.64 12.33
CA LEU A 165 -8.84 -3.25 12.31
C LEU A 165 -9.90 -2.26 12.80
N ARG A 166 -11.18 -2.53 12.55
CA ARG A 166 -12.28 -1.68 13.03
C ARG A 166 -12.44 -1.75 14.54
N ARG A 167 -12.24 -2.93 15.15
CA ARG A 167 -12.39 -3.13 16.60
C ARG A 167 -11.13 -2.73 17.37
N ASN A 168 -9.96 -3.14 16.88
CA ASN A 168 -8.71 -3.11 17.64
C ASN A 168 -7.59 -2.28 16.96
N GLY A 169 -7.87 -1.69 15.80
CA GLY A 169 -6.86 -1.04 14.95
C GLY A 169 -6.33 0.27 15.51
N ARG A 170 -5.01 0.35 15.65
CA ARG A 170 -4.26 1.60 15.85
C ARG A 170 -3.62 2.04 14.55
N TRP A 171 -3.79 3.31 14.19
CA TRP A 171 -3.34 3.86 12.91
C TRP A 171 -2.06 4.67 13.05
N PHE A 172 -1.06 4.32 12.24
CA PHE A 172 0.24 4.99 12.13
C PHE A 172 0.47 5.41 10.67
N GLY A 173 -0.15 6.53 10.28
CA GLY A 173 -0.08 7.05 8.93
C GLY A 173 -0.74 6.13 7.91
N ARG A 174 0.06 5.33 7.20
CA ARG A 174 -0.38 4.34 6.20
C ARG A 174 -0.42 2.90 6.71
N LEU A 175 0.10 2.65 7.91
CA LEU A 175 0.12 1.37 8.59
C LEU A 175 -1.01 1.32 9.63
N ALA A 176 -1.73 0.22 9.70
CA ALA A 176 -2.70 -0.05 10.76
C ALA A 176 -2.34 -1.36 11.46
N VAL A 177 -2.31 -1.34 12.79
CA VAL A 177 -1.99 -2.50 13.63
C VAL A 177 -3.24 -2.92 14.38
N GLY A 178 -3.82 -4.06 13.99
CA GLY A 178 -4.95 -4.71 14.64
C GLY A 178 -4.53 -5.59 15.82
N SER A 179 -5.39 -6.54 16.19
CA SER A 179 -5.06 -7.55 17.19
C SER A 179 -4.47 -8.82 16.58
N GLU A 180 -4.89 -9.17 15.37
CA GLU A 180 -4.44 -10.34 14.62
C GLU A 180 -3.74 -9.94 13.31
N TRP A 181 -4.13 -8.81 12.72
CA TRP A 181 -3.66 -8.39 11.40
C TRP A 181 -2.98 -7.03 11.44
N ILE A 182 -1.95 -6.88 10.61
CA ILE A 182 -1.30 -5.60 10.32
C ILE A 182 -1.56 -5.27 8.85
N LEU A 183 -2.11 -4.08 8.59
CA LEU A 183 -2.35 -3.57 7.25
C LEU A 183 -1.33 -2.47 6.92
N GLY A 184 -0.35 -2.80 6.08
CA GLY A 184 0.64 -1.88 5.53
C GLY A 184 0.42 -1.63 4.03
N ASP A 185 1.50 -1.78 3.25
CA ASP A 185 1.38 -1.94 1.80
C ASP A 185 0.87 -3.34 1.43
N GLU A 186 1.19 -4.32 2.27
CA GLU A 186 0.64 -5.68 2.28
C GLU A 186 -0.05 -5.97 3.62
N VAL A 187 -0.80 -7.07 3.70
CA VAL A 187 -1.43 -7.52 4.96
C VAL A 187 -0.57 -8.61 5.57
N LEU A 188 -0.29 -8.50 6.87
CA LEU A 188 0.55 -9.41 7.62
C LEU A 188 -0.24 -10.01 8.79
N TYR A 189 -0.13 -11.31 8.97
CA TYR A 189 -0.69 -12.02 10.12
C TYR A 189 0.29 -11.98 11.29
N ILE A 190 -0.12 -11.33 12.39
CA ILE A 190 0.74 -11.07 13.56
C ILE A 190 1.43 -12.34 14.09
N PRO A 191 0.74 -13.48 14.27
CA PRO A 191 1.35 -14.70 14.82
C PRO A 191 2.51 -15.28 14.01
N ARG A 192 2.63 -14.95 12.71
CA ARG A 192 3.73 -15.45 11.89
C ARG A 192 4.95 -14.53 11.85
N ILE A 193 4.84 -13.32 12.38
CA ILE A 193 5.96 -12.38 12.37
C ILE A 193 7.09 -12.91 13.27
N ARG A 194 8.25 -13.15 12.67
CA ARG A 194 9.47 -13.59 13.35
C ARG A 194 10.44 -12.45 13.61
N GLY A 195 10.40 -11.41 12.76
CA GLY A 195 11.25 -10.24 12.92
C GLY A 195 10.61 -8.96 12.40
N VAL A 196 10.94 -7.84 13.05
CA VAL A 196 10.55 -6.49 12.63
C VAL A 196 11.82 -5.65 12.56
N PHE A 197 12.16 -5.19 11.36
CA PHE A 197 13.35 -4.42 11.10
C PHE A 197 13.03 -3.02 10.62
N TRP A 198 13.64 -1.98 11.18
CA TRP A 198 13.38 -0.60 10.75
C TRP A 198 14.57 0.00 10.00
N ARG A 199 14.26 0.78 8.98
CA ARG A 199 15.23 1.54 8.19
C ARG A 199 14.92 3.03 8.30
N ASP A 200 15.88 3.77 8.85
CA ASP A 200 15.90 5.23 8.83
C ASP A 200 17.21 5.69 8.19
N GLU A 201 17.15 6.04 6.91
CA GLU A 201 18.32 6.43 6.12
C GLU A 201 18.06 7.74 5.40
N ILE A 202 18.98 8.69 5.52
CA ILE A 202 18.94 9.94 4.76
C ILE A 202 19.88 9.78 3.57
N ARG A 203 19.30 9.61 2.38
CA ARG A 203 20.05 9.59 1.12
C ARG A 203 20.21 10.99 0.57
N THR A 204 21.45 11.43 0.44
CA THR A 204 21.78 12.68 -0.25
C THR A 204 22.30 12.35 -1.65
N ARG A 205 21.65 12.90 -2.67
CA ARG A 205 22.14 12.82 -4.05
C ARG A 205 22.60 14.21 -4.48
N ARG A 206 23.86 14.33 -4.86
CA ARG A 206 24.43 15.55 -5.43
C ARG A 206 24.41 15.45 -6.95
N SER A 207 23.78 16.41 -7.62
CA SER A 207 23.82 16.53 -9.07
C SER A 207 24.18 17.98 -9.40
N GLY A 208 25.39 18.18 -9.90
CA GLY A 208 25.97 19.52 -10.07
C GLY A 208 25.95 20.31 -8.75
N ASN A 209 25.34 21.50 -8.79
CA ASN A 209 25.24 22.39 -7.63
C ASN A 209 24.01 22.14 -6.74
N ARG A 210 23.14 21.17 -7.08
CA ARG A 210 21.93 20.86 -6.33
C ARG A 210 22.13 19.62 -5.48
N VAL A 211 21.90 19.75 -4.17
CA VAL A 211 21.81 18.62 -3.24
C VAL A 211 20.34 18.29 -3.04
N THR A 212 19.96 17.06 -3.35
CA THR A 212 18.61 16.54 -3.08
C THR A 212 18.73 15.55 -1.94
N THR A 213 18.00 15.80 -0.85
CA THR A 213 17.98 14.93 0.33
C THR A 213 16.65 14.18 0.35
N ALA A 214 16.70 12.86 0.32
CA ALA A 214 15.55 11.98 0.46
C ALA A 214 15.74 11.13 1.72
N ARG A 215 14.77 11.16 2.64
CA ARG A 215 14.76 10.29 3.82
C ARG A 215 13.90 9.06 3.53
N ILE A 216 14.48 7.89 3.72
CA ILE A 216 13.84 6.60 3.54
C ILE A 216 13.45 6.10 4.93
N LEU A 217 12.14 5.92 5.15
CA LEU A 217 11.56 5.41 6.39
C LEU A 217 10.75 4.15 6.07
N GLN A 218 11.28 2.99 6.41
CA GLN A 218 10.67 1.70 6.06
C GLN A 218 10.67 0.75 7.25
N LEU A 219 9.58 0.01 7.41
CA LEU A 219 9.50 -1.15 8.30
C LEU A 219 9.50 -2.42 7.46
N TRP A 220 10.31 -3.39 7.84
CA TRP A 220 10.47 -4.67 7.18
C TRP A 220 9.97 -5.74 8.13
N PHE A 221 8.94 -6.46 7.71
CA PHE A 221 8.40 -7.57 8.47
C PHE A 221 8.94 -8.87 7.89
N LEU A 222 9.48 -9.72 8.75
CA LEU A 222 9.97 -11.04 8.40
C LEU A 222 8.97 -12.10 8.85
N ASP A 223 8.50 -12.89 7.89
CA ASP A 223 7.54 -13.97 8.09
C ASP A 223 8.21 -15.32 8.41
N ASP A 224 7.41 -16.31 8.84
CA ASP A 224 7.82 -17.70 9.10
C ASP A 224 8.43 -18.40 7.86
N ARG A 225 8.14 -17.88 6.66
CA ARG A 225 8.66 -18.33 5.37
C ARG A 225 9.94 -17.62 4.92
N GLN A 226 10.60 -16.86 5.81
CA GLN A 226 11.73 -15.98 5.48
C GLN A 226 11.39 -14.91 4.42
N GLN A 227 10.11 -14.60 4.24
CA GLN A 227 9.69 -13.54 3.30
C GLN A 227 9.73 -12.19 4.00
N CYS A 228 10.35 -11.21 3.33
CA CYS A 228 10.43 -9.86 3.83
C CYS A 228 9.49 -8.92 3.10
N GLN A 229 8.59 -8.29 3.84
CA GLN A 229 7.64 -7.33 3.31
C GLN A 229 7.97 -5.93 3.84
N PRO A 230 8.41 -5.00 2.95
CA PRO A 230 8.62 -3.62 3.33
C PRO A 230 7.29 -2.86 3.38
N THR A 231 7.17 -1.94 4.34
CA THR A 231 6.09 -0.95 4.41
C THR A 231 6.68 0.44 4.58
N ASP A 232 6.29 1.36 3.70
CA ASP A 232 6.78 2.74 3.70
C ASP A 232 6.01 3.61 4.72
N LEU A 233 6.75 4.38 5.51
CA LEU A 233 6.21 5.37 6.45
C LEU A 233 6.58 6.80 6.05
N ARG A 234 5.74 7.75 6.47
CA ARG A 234 5.91 9.17 6.10
C ARG A 234 6.67 9.98 7.14
N SER A 235 6.61 9.57 8.40
CA SER A 235 7.11 10.34 9.53
C SER A 235 7.96 9.47 10.47
N PRO A 236 9.12 9.96 10.94
CA PRO A 236 9.92 9.24 11.93
C PRO A 236 9.17 9.03 13.26
N LYS A 237 8.31 9.98 13.65
CA LYS A 237 7.49 9.86 14.86
C LYS A 237 6.44 8.76 14.72
N GLU A 238 5.85 8.64 13.53
CA GLU A 238 4.90 7.55 13.24
C GLU A 238 5.60 6.20 13.26
N MET A 239 6.84 6.11 12.77
CA MET A 239 7.64 4.90 12.82
C MET A 239 7.97 4.47 14.24
N GLN A 240 8.40 5.41 15.10
CA GLN A 240 8.67 5.07 16.49
C GLN A 240 7.40 4.63 17.22
N ALA A 241 6.29 5.35 17.05
CA ALA A 241 5.02 4.99 17.67
C ALA A 241 4.50 3.62 17.17
N ALA A 242 4.72 3.30 15.89
CA ALA A 242 4.41 1.99 15.33
C ALA A 242 5.29 0.90 15.94
N LEU A 243 6.61 1.12 16.07
CA LEU A 243 7.53 0.18 16.72
C LEU A 243 7.14 -0.08 18.18
N ASP A 244 6.81 0.96 18.95
CA ASP A 244 6.38 0.82 20.34
C ASP A 244 5.09 -0.01 20.44
N CYS A 245 4.16 0.18 19.50
CA CYS A 245 2.94 -0.62 19.41
C CYS A 245 3.22 -2.07 19.00
N LEU A 246 4.16 -2.29 18.08
CA LEU A 246 4.56 -3.63 17.63
C LEU A 246 5.32 -4.39 18.72
N HIS A 247 6.13 -3.71 19.52
CA HIS A 247 6.77 -4.30 20.70
C HIS A 247 5.75 -4.83 21.70
N GLN A 248 4.62 -4.13 21.87
CA GLN A 248 3.52 -4.59 22.75
C GLN A 248 2.74 -5.76 22.13
N ARG A 249 2.55 -5.75 20.80
CA ARG A 249 1.72 -6.76 20.11
C ARG A 249 2.47 -8.03 19.75
N VAL A 250 3.77 -7.93 19.45
CA VAL A 250 4.61 -9.05 19.00
C VAL A 250 5.91 -9.12 19.81
N PRO A 251 5.84 -9.27 21.14
CA PRO A 251 7.03 -9.23 22.01
C PRO A 251 8.04 -10.35 21.74
N ALA A 252 7.61 -11.47 21.15
CA ALA A 252 8.48 -12.60 20.82
C ALA A 252 9.33 -12.40 19.56
N ALA A 253 8.97 -11.44 18.70
CA ALA A 253 9.69 -11.17 17.45
C ALA A 253 11.05 -10.49 17.70
N VAL A 254 11.98 -10.69 16.77
CA VAL A 254 13.29 -10.03 16.80
C VAL A 254 13.15 -8.60 16.27
N PHE A 255 13.55 -7.60 17.06
CA PHE A 255 13.55 -6.19 16.67
C PHE A 255 14.98 -5.71 16.45
N ALA A 256 15.32 -5.32 15.23
CA ALA A 256 16.64 -4.76 14.94
C ALA A 256 16.63 -3.73 13.80
N LYS A 257 17.74 -3.03 13.61
CA LYS A 257 17.86 -2.08 12.50
C LYS A 257 18.07 -2.84 11.18
N TYR A 258 17.53 -2.31 10.08
CA TYR A 258 17.84 -2.80 8.74
C TYR A 258 19.36 -2.78 8.50
N ASP A 259 19.89 -3.86 7.88
CA ASP A 259 21.32 -4.09 7.65
C ASP A 259 22.15 -4.33 8.93
N SER A 260 21.50 -4.62 10.06
CA SER A 260 22.20 -5.11 11.24
C SER A 260 22.64 -6.56 11.08
N ARG A 261 23.50 -7.03 11.98
CA ARG A 261 23.92 -8.44 12.00
C ARG A 261 22.73 -9.36 12.18
N GLU A 262 21.80 -9.01 13.07
CA GLU A 262 20.57 -9.76 13.34
C GLU A 262 19.68 -9.87 12.11
N TYR A 263 19.58 -8.80 11.30
CA TYR A 263 18.86 -8.83 10.02
C TYR A 263 19.50 -9.79 9.03
N ASN A 264 20.83 -9.67 8.83
CA ASN A 264 21.55 -10.53 7.88
C ASN A 264 21.55 -12.00 8.31
N ASP A 265 21.67 -12.27 9.61
CA ASP A 265 21.60 -13.60 10.19
C ASP A 265 20.21 -14.24 9.99
N CYS A 266 19.13 -13.43 9.96
CA CYS A 266 17.78 -13.93 9.71
C CYS A 266 17.46 -14.14 8.23
N ILE A 267 17.90 -13.23 7.35
CA ILE A 267 17.56 -13.25 5.92
C ILE A 267 18.42 -14.23 5.14
N HIS A 268 19.68 -14.40 5.55
CA HIS A 268 20.62 -15.33 4.93
C HIS A 268 20.77 -16.62 5.75
N ALA A 269 19.83 -16.90 6.65
CA ALA A 269 19.79 -18.11 7.45
C ALA A 269 19.65 -19.34 6.55
N ASP A 270 20.59 -20.28 6.66
CA ASP A 270 20.40 -21.62 6.12
C ASP A 270 19.26 -22.36 6.86
N ALA A 271 18.71 -23.41 6.26
CA ALA A 271 17.58 -24.16 6.81
C ALA A 271 17.81 -24.62 8.27
N GLN A 272 19.03 -25.02 8.61
CA GLN A 272 19.40 -25.41 9.97
C GLN A 272 19.44 -24.21 10.93
N GLN A 273 19.98 -23.06 10.50
CA GLN A 273 20.01 -21.84 11.31
C GLN A 273 18.60 -21.32 11.55
N TRP A 274 17.75 -21.36 10.51
CA TRP A 274 16.35 -21.00 10.61
C TRP A 274 15.58 -21.87 11.62
N TYR A 275 15.82 -23.18 11.61
CA TYR A 275 15.21 -24.09 12.58
C TYR A 275 15.55 -23.70 14.03
N PHE A 276 16.79 -23.33 14.31
CA PHE A 276 17.18 -22.86 15.65
C PHE A 276 16.51 -21.54 16.01
N MET A 277 16.44 -20.59 15.08
CA MET A 277 15.74 -19.32 15.29
C MET A 277 14.26 -19.52 15.60
N GLU A 278 13.61 -20.44 14.89
CA GLU A 278 12.20 -20.81 15.13
C GLU A 278 12.02 -21.44 16.53
N GLN A 279 12.93 -22.32 16.95
CA GLN A 279 12.88 -22.87 18.30
C GLN A 279 13.07 -21.79 19.38
N GLU A 280 13.97 -20.84 19.17
CA GLU A 280 14.15 -19.72 20.09
C GLU A 280 12.91 -18.84 20.16
N PHE A 281 12.28 -18.56 19.02
CA PHE A 281 11.03 -17.83 18.95
C PHE A 281 9.93 -18.52 19.77
N GLU A 282 9.72 -19.82 19.56
CA GLU A 282 8.73 -20.59 20.32
C GLU A 282 9.03 -20.61 21.83
N ARG A 283 10.31 -20.69 22.22
CA ARG A 283 10.71 -20.58 23.63
C ARG A 283 10.39 -19.20 24.23
N ARG A 284 10.62 -18.11 23.49
CA ARG A 284 10.28 -16.74 23.94
C ARG A 284 8.77 -16.61 24.10
N LYS A 285 8.01 -17.09 23.11
CA LYS A 285 6.55 -17.08 23.12
C LYS A 285 5.97 -17.85 24.31
N ALA A 286 6.41 -19.09 24.53
CA ALA A 286 5.97 -19.91 25.66
C ALA A 286 6.27 -19.27 27.03
N ARG A 287 7.42 -18.59 27.16
CA ARG A 287 7.75 -17.85 28.40
C ARG A 287 6.79 -16.69 28.64
N LEU A 288 6.45 -15.95 27.59
CA LEU A 288 5.53 -14.82 27.69
C LEU A 288 4.11 -15.28 28.05
N GLU A 289 3.63 -16.37 27.46
CA GLU A 289 2.33 -16.98 27.80
C GLU A 289 2.30 -17.43 29.26
N GLN A 290 3.38 -18.04 29.76
CA GLN A 290 3.50 -18.40 31.18
C GLN A 290 3.48 -17.18 32.11
N ASP A 291 4.19 -16.12 31.77
CA ASP A 291 4.23 -14.88 32.56
C ASP A 291 2.87 -14.18 32.60
N GLU A 292 2.08 -14.25 31.53
CA GLU A 292 0.70 -13.74 31.48
C GLU A 292 -0.24 -14.55 32.37
N LEU A 293 -0.19 -15.88 32.30
CA LEU A 293 -0.99 -16.77 33.14
C LEU A 293 -0.71 -16.58 34.64
N VAL A 294 0.56 -16.39 35.02
CA VAL A 294 0.95 -16.12 36.42
C VAL A 294 0.41 -14.76 36.88
N LYS A 295 0.44 -13.74 36.03
CA LYS A 295 -0.13 -12.43 36.35
C LYS A 295 -1.64 -12.52 36.54
N GLU A 296 -2.38 -13.13 35.63
CA GLU A 296 -3.84 -13.24 35.72
C GLU A 296 -4.29 -14.10 36.91
N GLY A 297 -3.58 -15.19 37.21
CA GLY A 297 -3.84 -16.02 38.39
C GLY A 297 -3.55 -15.32 39.72
N GLY A 298 -2.55 -14.43 39.77
CA GLY A 298 -2.19 -13.66 40.96
C GLY A 298 -3.10 -12.46 41.27
N PHE A 299 -3.99 -12.07 40.34
CA PHE A 299 -5.02 -11.04 40.58
C PHE A 299 -6.37 -11.62 41.01
N ALA A 300 -6.50 -12.96 41.09
CA ALA A 300 -7.73 -13.67 41.46
C ALA A 300 -7.75 -14.19 42.92
N GLU A 301 -6.70 -13.96 43.70
CA GLU A 301 -6.63 -14.16 45.16
C GLU A 301 -6.71 -12.83 45.93
#